data_AF-A0A7J4KN75-F1
#
_entry.id   AF-A0A7J4KN75-F1
#
_cell.length_a   1.000
_cell.length_b   1.000
_cell.length_c   1.000
_cell.angle_alpha   90.00
_cell.angle_beta   90.00
_cell.angle_gamma   90.00
#
_symmetry.space_group_name_H-M   'P 1'
#
loop_
_entity.id
_entity.type
_entity.pdbx_description
1 polymer ?
#
loop_
_entity_poly.entity_id
_entity_poly.type
_entity_poly.pdbx_seq_one_letter_code
_entity_poly.pdbx_strand_id
1 'polypeptide(L)'
;MMKRNQILFSLVIISLIVPVSMVSATSDEPQNSNFSYSFATIRQPGEFEPMQGVLIRYPFGISYNVIKEMAEDVNVVTIVASVSEKNTVQSQYQSQGVDISHCTYLIAPTDTYWTRDYGPWFIINEENVQGIVDFTYNRPRPNDDQIPTKYASNQSIPVYNMPLVTAGGNYMTDGQGIAISTTLVWEENTGYTHEQINQMVNQYLGIDTYHVVPDVNGEYIKHIDCWGKYLSPDTILIREVPASHSQYDEIEAAVDYFESQPSCYGTPYHVARVYTPNDQPYTNSLILNNKVLVPITGSQWDDDAIASYQAAMPGYEVLGFTGSWDSTDALHCRAMGITDRYMLYIEHTPLTSNQSGETGYEIQAQIYPYSEQNLIASSTGVYWNVNNGSWNFIQMTPLGNNYYSAVIPPQVNGSIVSYYIHAEDTSGRAENHPYIGGPDAYSFTAQGDIQQNNPPEQPQRPTGKTSGNAGSTYLYSTSTTDADGDQVLYMWDWGDGNFSDWLGPYGSGLTASAQHSWDVKGTYSIRVKAKDTASAESNWSEPLAVTMPCDFANLVYFFERFEERFPTIYLFLQEIFDRFSN
;
A
#
# COMPACT_ATOMS: atom_id res chain seq x y z
N MET A 1 -22.81 35.93 70.24
CA MET A 1 -22.87 34.51 69.83
C MET A 1 -22.50 34.39 68.35
N MET A 2 -22.22 33.18 67.86
CA MET A 2 -21.58 32.84 66.57
C MET A 2 -22.22 33.52 65.34
N LYS A 3 -21.44 34.23 64.49
CA LYS A 3 -20.76 33.79 63.23
C LYS A 3 -21.76 33.35 62.12
N ARG A 4 -21.65 33.75 60.84
CA ARG A 4 -20.67 34.60 60.09
C ARG A 4 -21.26 35.04 58.72
N ASN A 5 -20.87 36.23 58.24
CA ASN A 5 -20.63 36.75 56.86
C ASN A 5 -21.01 35.95 55.58
N GLN A 6 -21.22 36.52 54.37
CA GLN A 6 -21.50 37.88 53.81
C GLN A 6 -21.82 37.71 52.28
N ILE A 7 -22.87 38.32 51.71
CA ILE A 7 -22.89 39.53 50.81
C ILE A 7 -22.37 39.29 49.36
N LEU A 8 -23.28 39.16 48.36
CA LEU A 8 -23.62 40.08 47.21
C LEU A 8 -22.51 40.23 46.11
N PHE A 9 -22.67 40.54 44.80
CA PHE A 9 -23.72 40.83 43.79
C PHE A 9 -23.00 40.89 42.38
N SER A 10 -23.56 40.97 41.17
CA SER A 10 -24.88 40.70 40.54
C SER A 10 -24.76 40.78 38.98
N LEU A 11 -25.83 40.49 38.22
CA LEU A 11 -25.90 40.56 36.73
C LEU A 11 -26.09 41.99 36.16
N VAL A 12 -25.83 42.18 34.85
CA VAL A 12 -26.84 42.60 33.81
C VAL A 12 -26.21 42.56 32.38
N ILE A 13 -27.05 42.35 31.36
CA ILE A 13 -26.73 42.24 29.90
C ILE A 13 -27.54 43.30 29.12
N ILE A 14 -27.12 43.69 27.89
CA ILE A 14 -27.94 43.94 26.66
C ILE A 14 -27.57 45.20 25.80
N SER A 15 -27.35 44.96 24.49
CA SER A 15 -27.64 45.79 23.27
C SER A 15 -26.71 46.89 22.65
N LEU A 16 -26.33 46.58 21.38
CA LEU A 16 -26.64 47.29 20.10
C LEU A 16 -25.89 48.55 19.57
N ILE A 17 -25.52 48.44 18.27
CA ILE A 17 -25.48 49.43 17.16
C ILE A 17 -24.19 50.24 16.87
N VAL A 18 -23.93 50.35 15.55
CA VAL A 18 -22.79 50.89 14.76
C VAL A 18 -23.30 52.16 14.04
N PRO A 19 -22.56 53.31 13.83
CA PRO A 19 -21.63 53.42 12.67
C PRO A 19 -20.47 54.47 12.64
N VAL A 20 -19.44 54.15 11.84
CA VAL A 20 -18.67 54.98 10.86
C VAL A 20 -18.18 56.40 11.23
N SER A 21 -16.86 56.67 11.05
CA SER A 21 -16.36 57.81 10.22
C SER A 21 -14.83 57.98 10.09
N MET A 22 -14.42 58.33 8.86
CA MET A 22 -13.24 59.13 8.44
C MET A 22 -11.85 58.47 8.28
N VAL A 23 -11.21 58.90 7.18
CA VAL A 23 -9.91 58.46 6.62
C VAL A 23 -8.79 59.42 7.03
N SER A 24 -7.57 58.90 7.22
CA SER A 24 -6.33 59.66 6.95
C SER A 24 -5.28 58.74 6.35
N ALA A 25 -4.77 59.05 5.16
CA ALA A 25 -3.70 58.30 4.52
C ALA A 25 -2.33 58.92 4.84
N THR A 26 -1.39 58.11 5.35
CA THR A 26 0.04 58.45 5.42
C THR A 26 0.90 57.19 5.31
N SER A 27 1.56 57.04 4.16
CA SER A 27 2.83 56.29 3.95
C SER A 27 3.00 54.93 4.67
N ASP A 28 2.67 53.85 3.97
CA ASP A 28 3.04 52.49 4.38
C ASP A 28 4.38 52.07 3.76
N GLU A 29 5.41 51.91 4.61
CA GLU A 29 6.44 50.88 4.39
C GLU A 29 5.78 49.50 4.55
N PRO A 30 6.28 48.43 3.89
CA PRO A 30 5.68 47.11 3.98
C PRO A 30 5.80 46.53 5.41
N GLN A 31 4.75 46.68 6.20
CA GLN A 31 4.60 46.01 7.49
C GLN A 31 4.51 44.50 7.27
N ASN A 32 5.54 43.79 7.75
CA ASN A 32 5.63 42.34 7.71
C ASN A 32 4.56 41.75 8.64
N SER A 33 3.37 41.50 8.11
CA SER A 33 2.22 41.02 8.87
C SER A 33 2.33 39.51 9.06
N ASN A 34 2.76 39.11 10.26
CA ASN A 34 2.69 37.72 10.73
C ASN A 34 1.21 37.29 10.87
N PHE A 35 0.58 36.94 9.74
CA PHE A 35 -0.63 36.14 9.74
C PHE A 35 -0.27 34.73 10.17
N SER A 36 -0.58 34.38 11.42
CA SER A 36 -0.57 32.99 11.87
C SER A 36 -1.74 32.27 11.24
N TYR A 37 -1.55 31.72 10.04
CA TYR A 37 -2.43 30.70 9.50
C TYR A 37 -2.39 29.50 10.45
N SER A 38 -3.57 29.03 10.87
CA SER A 38 -3.71 27.66 11.34
C SER A 38 -3.67 26.81 10.09
N PHE A 39 -2.56 26.11 9.84
CA PHE A 39 -2.42 25.29 8.64
C PHE A 39 -3.24 24.02 8.77
N ALA A 40 -4.48 24.15 8.29
CA ALA A 40 -5.22 23.15 7.54
C ALA A 40 -4.33 22.11 6.84
N THR A 41 -4.76 20.85 6.80
CA THR A 41 -4.17 19.87 5.87
C THR A 41 -4.44 20.34 4.44
N ILE A 42 -3.38 20.73 3.73
CA ILE A 42 -3.39 21.04 2.30
C ILE A 42 -2.99 19.78 1.55
N ARG A 43 -3.54 19.56 0.35
CA ARG A 43 -3.09 18.51 -0.58
C ARG A 43 -2.93 19.07 -1.99
N GLN A 44 -1.83 18.78 -2.65
CA GLN A 44 -1.67 19.01 -4.09
C GLN A 44 -1.96 17.72 -4.86
N PRO A 45 -2.96 17.69 -5.75
CA PRO A 45 -3.25 16.49 -6.56
C PRO A 45 -2.13 16.14 -7.56
N GLY A 46 -1.95 14.83 -7.78
CA GLY A 46 -1.07 14.26 -8.80
C GLY A 46 -1.62 14.45 -10.22
N GLU A 47 -0.77 14.27 -11.24
CA GLU A 47 -1.22 14.45 -12.64
C GLU A 47 -2.16 13.33 -13.13
N PHE A 48 -2.08 12.16 -12.52
CA PHE A 48 -2.94 11.00 -12.80
C PHE A 48 -4.31 11.05 -12.09
N GLU A 49 -4.61 12.12 -11.36
CA GLU A 49 -5.92 12.34 -10.72
C GLU A 49 -6.90 13.07 -11.65
N PRO A 50 -8.23 13.12 -11.33
CA PRO A 50 -9.24 13.71 -12.20
C PRO A 50 -8.93 15.14 -12.67
N MET A 51 -8.83 15.31 -13.99
CA MET A 51 -8.64 16.58 -14.68
C MET A 51 -9.93 16.99 -15.40
N GLN A 52 -10.44 18.19 -15.09
CA GLN A 52 -11.58 18.80 -15.80
C GLN A 52 -11.16 19.49 -17.11
N GLY A 53 -9.87 19.69 -17.33
CA GLY A 53 -9.36 20.41 -18.49
C GLY A 53 -7.85 20.37 -18.66
N VAL A 54 -7.37 21.08 -19.68
CA VAL A 54 -5.95 21.30 -19.94
C VAL A 54 -5.72 22.74 -20.39
N LEU A 55 -4.67 23.37 -19.87
CA LEU A 55 -4.26 24.73 -20.18
C LEU A 55 -3.14 24.72 -21.23
N ILE A 56 -3.44 25.30 -22.40
CA ILE A 56 -2.50 25.46 -23.52
C ILE A 56 -2.51 26.93 -23.99
N ARG A 57 -1.52 27.34 -24.78
CA ARG A 57 -1.36 28.74 -25.20
C ARG A 57 -1.25 28.90 -26.71
N TYR A 58 -1.89 29.93 -27.26
CA TYR A 58 -1.72 30.42 -28.63
C TYR A 58 -0.78 31.65 -28.67
N PRO A 59 0.14 31.77 -29.63
CA PRO A 59 0.50 30.81 -30.69
C PRO A 59 1.00 29.46 -30.16
N PHE A 60 0.56 28.38 -30.80
CA PHE A 60 0.71 27.00 -30.33
C PHE A 60 2.15 26.47 -30.44
N GLY A 61 2.60 25.78 -29.39
CA GLY A 61 3.77 24.90 -29.40
C GLY A 61 3.44 23.42 -29.63
N ILE A 62 2.16 23.07 -29.82
CA ILE A 62 1.66 21.70 -30.03
C ILE A 62 0.83 21.59 -31.31
N SER A 63 0.69 20.39 -31.86
CA SER A 63 -0.07 20.16 -33.10
C SER A 63 -1.57 20.13 -32.86
N TYR A 64 -2.36 20.45 -33.89
CA TYR A 64 -3.83 20.37 -33.80
C TYR A 64 -4.35 18.95 -33.53
N ASN A 65 -3.57 17.90 -33.84
CA ASN A 65 -3.93 16.52 -33.51
C ASN A 65 -3.92 16.31 -31.99
N VAL A 66 -2.90 16.82 -31.29
CA VAL A 66 -2.84 16.78 -29.81
C VAL A 66 -4.00 17.57 -29.20
N ILE A 67 -4.27 18.77 -29.72
CA ILE A 67 -5.39 19.61 -29.25
C ILE A 67 -6.74 18.93 -29.49
N LYS A 68 -6.91 18.26 -30.63
CA LYS A 68 -8.13 17.52 -30.95
C LYS A 68 -8.33 16.37 -29.95
N GLU A 69 -7.28 15.58 -29.70
CA GLU A 69 -7.32 14.46 -28.76
C GLU A 69 -7.73 14.91 -27.36
N MET A 70 -7.10 15.96 -26.83
CA MET A 70 -7.45 16.55 -25.54
C MET A 70 -8.91 17.01 -25.46
N ALA A 71 -9.45 17.52 -26.57
CA ALA A 71 -10.83 18.02 -26.65
C ALA A 71 -11.88 16.91 -26.83
N GLU A 72 -11.50 15.62 -26.88
CA GLU A 72 -12.47 14.53 -26.88
C GLU A 72 -13.01 14.28 -25.46
N ASP A 73 -12.18 14.43 -24.41
CA ASP A 73 -12.52 14.05 -23.03
C ASP A 73 -12.59 15.21 -22.02
N VAL A 74 -11.82 16.30 -22.23
CA VAL A 74 -11.72 17.41 -21.27
C VAL A 74 -11.83 18.79 -21.93
N ASN A 75 -12.10 19.81 -21.12
CA ASN A 75 -12.14 21.18 -21.61
C ASN A 75 -10.72 21.76 -21.86
N VAL A 76 -10.41 22.05 -23.12
CA VAL A 76 -9.18 22.73 -23.54
C VAL A 76 -9.32 24.24 -23.31
N VAL A 77 -8.60 24.76 -22.32
CA VAL A 77 -8.48 26.20 -22.07
C VAL A 77 -7.31 26.74 -22.90
N THR A 78 -7.61 27.56 -23.90
CA THR A 78 -6.57 28.21 -24.71
C THR A 78 -6.31 29.64 -24.26
N ILE A 79 -5.09 29.94 -23.82
CA ILE A 79 -4.65 31.31 -23.56
C ILE A 79 -4.45 32.04 -24.89
N VAL A 80 -5.03 33.24 -25.01
CA VAL A 80 -4.94 34.12 -26.19
C VAL A 80 -4.75 35.57 -25.73
N ALA A 81 -3.95 36.36 -26.45
CA ALA A 81 -3.67 37.75 -26.06
C ALA A 81 -4.85 38.71 -26.30
N SER A 82 -5.85 38.32 -27.11
CA SER A 82 -7.00 39.18 -27.42
C SER A 82 -8.24 38.43 -27.90
N VAL A 83 -9.38 39.13 -27.95
CA VAL A 83 -10.61 38.67 -28.63
C VAL A 83 -10.38 38.39 -30.11
N SER A 84 -9.45 39.09 -30.78
CA SER A 84 -9.12 38.85 -32.18
C SER A 84 -8.40 37.51 -32.37
N GLU A 85 -7.51 37.16 -31.44
CA GLU A 85 -6.84 35.86 -31.43
C GLU A 85 -7.81 34.74 -31.07
N LYS A 86 -8.70 34.94 -30.08
CA LYS A 86 -9.81 34.01 -29.80
C LYS A 86 -10.58 33.65 -31.08
N ASN A 87 -11.03 34.65 -31.84
CA ASN A 87 -11.80 34.42 -33.07
C ASN A 87 -10.98 33.68 -34.14
N THR A 88 -9.66 33.96 -34.20
CA THR A 88 -8.72 33.27 -35.09
C THR A 88 -8.56 31.81 -34.71
N VAL A 89 -8.33 31.51 -33.43
CA VAL A 89 -8.21 30.15 -32.90
C VAL A 89 -9.51 29.37 -33.08
N GLN A 90 -10.67 29.97 -32.77
CA GLN A 90 -11.98 29.33 -33.01
C GLN A 90 -12.16 28.91 -34.48
N SER A 91 -11.75 29.78 -35.41
CA SER A 91 -11.79 29.47 -36.85
C SER A 91 -10.79 28.37 -37.24
N GLN A 92 -9.60 28.36 -36.64
CA GLN A 92 -8.60 27.30 -36.83
C GLN A 92 -9.12 25.96 -36.30
N TYR A 93 -9.58 25.89 -35.06
CA TYR A 93 -10.15 24.69 -34.43
C TYR A 93 -11.30 24.09 -35.25
N GLN A 94 -12.25 24.92 -35.70
CA GLN A 94 -13.30 24.49 -36.63
C GLN A 94 -12.74 23.91 -37.94
N SER A 95 -11.71 24.54 -38.52
CA SER A 95 -11.09 24.06 -39.76
C SER A 95 -10.30 22.75 -39.62
N GLN A 96 -9.81 22.46 -38.41
CA GLN A 96 -9.02 21.27 -38.09
C GLN A 96 -9.86 20.13 -37.47
N GLY A 97 -11.16 20.36 -37.23
CA GLY A 97 -12.06 19.36 -36.66
C GLY A 97 -11.85 19.12 -35.16
N VAL A 98 -11.36 20.12 -34.42
CA VAL A 98 -11.34 20.12 -32.95
C VAL A 98 -12.77 20.38 -32.44
N ASP A 99 -13.23 19.66 -31.40
CA ASP A 99 -14.53 19.94 -30.81
C ASP A 99 -14.52 21.25 -30.02
N ILE A 100 -15.10 22.29 -30.63
CA ILE A 100 -15.20 23.62 -30.03
C ILE A 100 -16.17 23.70 -28.85
N SER A 101 -16.99 22.68 -28.59
CA SER A 101 -17.86 22.62 -27.42
C SER A 101 -17.07 22.34 -26.13
N HIS A 102 -15.93 21.65 -26.25
CA HIS A 102 -14.92 21.47 -25.20
C HIS A 102 -13.77 22.51 -25.27
N CYS A 103 -13.95 23.65 -25.95
CA CYS A 103 -12.91 24.69 -26.05
C CYS A 103 -13.31 26.00 -25.37
N THR A 104 -12.54 26.42 -24.37
CA THR A 104 -12.68 27.72 -23.69
C THR A 104 -11.40 28.56 -23.79
N TYR A 105 -11.45 29.82 -23.35
CA TYR A 105 -10.42 30.81 -23.65
C TYR A 105 -10.11 31.72 -22.46
N LEU A 106 -8.83 31.80 -22.09
CA LEU A 106 -8.32 32.82 -21.17
C LEU A 106 -7.74 33.98 -21.99
N ILE A 107 -8.30 35.18 -21.85
CA ILE A 107 -7.77 36.37 -22.54
C ILE A 107 -6.74 37.05 -21.63
N ALA A 108 -5.46 36.78 -21.90
CA ALA A 108 -4.33 37.30 -21.14
C ALA A 108 -3.08 37.44 -22.04
N PRO A 109 -2.24 38.46 -21.86
CA PRO A 109 -0.93 38.49 -22.49
C PRO A 109 -0.09 37.31 -21.97
N THR A 110 0.75 36.76 -22.84
CA THR A 110 1.73 35.70 -22.54
C THR A 110 2.97 35.97 -23.36
N ASP A 111 4.14 35.66 -22.81
CA ASP A 111 5.40 35.71 -23.53
C ASP A 111 5.59 34.41 -24.32
N THR A 112 5.23 33.25 -23.76
CA THR A 112 5.58 31.93 -24.33
C THR A 112 4.49 30.86 -24.24
N TYR A 113 4.72 29.69 -24.85
CA TYR A 113 3.78 28.56 -24.88
C TYR A 113 4.05 27.46 -23.84
N TRP A 114 5.03 27.64 -22.96
CA TRP A 114 5.40 26.66 -21.94
C TRP A 114 4.46 26.69 -20.73
N THR A 115 3.17 26.42 -20.94
CA THR A 115 2.13 26.52 -19.89
C THR A 115 2.35 25.60 -18.70
N ARG A 116 3.19 24.58 -18.82
CA ARG A 116 3.68 23.77 -17.70
C ARG A 116 4.52 24.57 -16.72
N ASP A 117 5.46 25.35 -17.25
CA ASP A 117 6.48 26.03 -16.47
C ASP A 117 5.91 27.14 -15.57
N TYR A 118 4.94 27.88 -16.10
CA TYR A 118 4.31 29.05 -15.43
C TYR A 118 2.84 28.80 -15.06
N GLY A 119 2.34 27.57 -15.24
CA GLY A 119 0.94 27.23 -15.04
C GLY A 119 0.51 27.24 -13.57
N PRO A 120 -0.79 27.42 -13.29
CA PRO A 120 -1.30 27.36 -11.93
C PRO A 120 -1.09 25.98 -11.29
N TRP A 121 -0.45 25.92 -10.13
CA TRP A 121 -0.39 24.70 -9.32
C TRP A 121 -1.65 24.62 -8.46
N PHE A 122 -2.48 23.61 -8.67
CA PHE A 122 -3.75 23.45 -7.95
C PHE A 122 -3.56 22.75 -6.63
N ILE A 123 -4.19 23.26 -5.56
CA ILE A 123 -4.24 22.61 -4.24
C ILE A 123 -5.69 22.45 -3.78
N ILE A 124 -5.94 21.57 -2.83
CA ILE A 124 -7.18 21.46 -2.07
C ILE A 124 -6.87 21.74 -0.59
N ASN A 125 -7.71 22.52 0.09
CA ASN A 125 -7.56 22.82 1.52
C ASN A 125 -8.45 21.92 2.41
N GLU A 126 -8.36 22.06 3.75
CA GLU A 126 -9.18 21.28 4.70
C GLU A 126 -10.70 21.48 4.55
N GLU A 127 -11.13 22.58 3.93
CA GLU A 127 -12.54 22.87 3.63
C GLU A 127 -12.99 22.21 2.32
N ASN A 128 -12.14 21.38 1.70
CA ASN A 128 -12.31 20.78 0.36
C ASN A 128 -12.40 21.81 -0.78
N VAL A 129 -11.91 23.02 -0.58
CA VAL A 129 -11.93 24.11 -1.56
C VAL A 129 -10.63 24.12 -2.35
N GLN A 130 -10.73 24.12 -3.68
CA GLN A 130 -9.59 24.28 -4.57
C GLN A 130 -8.99 25.69 -4.47
N GLY A 131 -7.67 25.76 -4.30
CA GLY A 131 -6.84 26.95 -4.43
C GLY A 131 -5.83 26.82 -5.57
N ILE A 132 -5.14 27.93 -5.87
CA ILE A 132 -3.97 27.96 -6.74
C ILE A 132 -2.78 28.48 -5.94
N VAL A 133 -1.66 27.77 -6.01
CA VAL A 133 -0.36 28.31 -5.64
C VAL A 133 0.28 28.95 -6.86
N ASP A 134 0.65 30.21 -6.69
CA ASP A 134 1.41 31.03 -7.64
C ASP A 134 2.85 31.12 -7.11
N PHE A 135 3.84 31.05 -7.98
CA PHE A 135 5.27 31.06 -7.64
C PHE A 135 6.02 31.93 -8.64
N THR A 136 7.20 32.43 -8.27
CA THR A 136 7.97 33.28 -9.20
C THR A 136 8.56 32.41 -10.31
N TYR A 137 8.14 32.62 -11.55
CA TYR A 137 8.66 31.89 -12.68
C TYR A 137 10.15 32.22 -12.88
N ASN A 138 11.00 31.19 -12.95
CA ASN A 138 12.46 31.29 -13.09
C ASN A 138 12.97 31.83 -14.45
N ARG A 139 12.14 32.54 -15.22
CA ARG A 139 12.49 33.16 -16.50
C ARG A 139 12.02 34.63 -16.52
N PRO A 140 12.71 35.54 -17.22
CA PRO A 140 12.31 36.95 -17.31
C PRO A 140 11.12 37.14 -18.26
N ARG A 141 9.96 36.57 -17.90
CA ARG A 141 8.73 36.45 -18.70
C ARG A 141 7.53 36.93 -17.86
N PRO A 142 7.39 38.25 -17.65
CA PRO A 142 6.47 38.82 -16.66
C PRO A 142 4.98 38.75 -17.06
N ASN A 143 4.65 38.33 -18.28
CA ASN A 143 3.27 38.04 -18.67
C ASN A 143 2.91 36.59 -18.37
N ASP A 144 3.85 35.66 -18.62
CA ASP A 144 3.72 34.24 -18.25
C ASP A 144 3.57 34.08 -16.73
N ASP A 145 4.43 34.77 -15.95
CA ASP A 145 4.44 34.86 -14.48
C ASP A 145 3.13 35.41 -13.86
N GLN A 146 2.21 35.96 -14.66
CA GLN A 146 0.89 36.41 -14.18
C GLN A 146 -0.25 35.44 -14.47
N ILE A 147 -0.01 34.38 -15.25
CA ILE A 147 -1.08 33.49 -15.73
C ILE A 147 -1.80 32.74 -14.61
N PRO A 148 -1.17 32.22 -13.54
CA PRO A 148 -1.89 31.59 -12.44
C PRO A 148 -2.91 32.57 -11.82
N THR A 149 -2.47 33.78 -11.48
CA THR A 149 -3.33 34.87 -11.00
C THR A 149 -4.43 35.28 -12.02
N LYS A 150 -4.16 35.32 -13.34
CA LYS A 150 -5.21 35.62 -14.34
C LYS A 150 -6.25 34.50 -14.43
N TYR A 151 -5.81 33.24 -14.44
CA TYR A 151 -6.69 32.08 -14.51
C TYR A 151 -7.55 31.99 -13.24
N ALA A 152 -6.93 32.12 -12.06
CA ALA A 152 -7.63 32.14 -10.78
C ALA A 152 -8.70 33.24 -10.71
N SER A 153 -8.37 34.46 -11.16
CA SER A 153 -9.33 35.58 -11.24
C SER A 153 -10.50 35.31 -12.19
N ASN A 154 -10.27 34.56 -13.28
CA ASN A 154 -11.30 34.18 -14.24
C ASN A 154 -12.24 33.08 -13.69
N GLN A 155 -11.72 32.23 -12.79
CA GLN A 155 -12.38 31.03 -12.27
C GLN A 155 -12.83 31.16 -10.80
N SER A 156 -12.70 32.36 -10.21
CA SER A 156 -12.97 32.66 -8.79
C SER A 156 -12.25 31.72 -7.83
N ILE A 157 -10.97 31.43 -8.07
CA ILE A 157 -10.11 30.59 -7.22
C ILE A 157 -9.26 31.48 -6.31
N PRO A 158 -9.08 31.17 -5.01
CA PRO A 158 -8.12 31.86 -4.16
C PRO A 158 -6.67 31.57 -4.58
N VAL A 159 -5.81 32.59 -4.55
CA VAL A 159 -4.38 32.49 -4.92
C VAL A 159 -3.51 32.62 -3.68
N TYR A 160 -2.53 31.72 -3.55
CA TYR A 160 -1.52 31.71 -2.51
C TYR A 160 -0.15 31.90 -3.15
N ASN A 161 0.54 33.00 -2.84
CA ASN A 161 1.84 33.30 -3.44
C ASN A 161 2.95 32.63 -2.62
N MET A 162 3.54 31.56 -3.15
CA MET A 162 4.71 30.88 -2.59
C MET A 162 5.98 31.65 -2.99
N PRO A 163 6.80 32.14 -2.05
CA PRO A 163 7.98 32.96 -2.35
C PRO A 163 9.18 32.09 -2.75
N LEU A 164 8.98 31.24 -3.76
CA LEU A 164 9.99 30.34 -4.33
C LEU A 164 10.13 30.66 -5.84
N VAL A 165 11.38 30.70 -6.32
CA VAL A 165 11.68 30.82 -7.75
C VAL A 165 11.76 29.41 -8.34
N THR A 166 10.90 29.06 -9.31
CA THR A 166 10.91 27.71 -9.89
C THR A 166 10.21 27.67 -11.27
N ALA A 167 10.04 26.48 -11.82
CA ALA A 167 9.23 26.18 -13.00
C ALA A 167 8.50 24.84 -12.82
N GLY A 168 7.27 24.74 -13.30
CA GLY A 168 6.47 23.50 -13.23
C GLY A 168 7.06 22.30 -13.98
N GLY A 169 7.94 22.48 -14.98
CA GLY A 169 8.67 21.35 -15.57
C GLY A 169 9.69 20.73 -14.59
N ASN A 170 10.15 21.50 -13.59
CA ASN A 170 11.03 21.01 -12.53
C ASN A 170 10.30 20.56 -11.25
N TYR A 171 9.00 20.25 -11.33
CA TYR A 171 8.22 19.83 -10.16
C TYR A 171 7.16 18.79 -10.53
N MET A 172 7.01 17.76 -9.69
CA MET A 172 5.82 16.89 -9.70
C MET A 172 5.59 16.24 -8.33
N THR A 173 4.34 15.84 -8.09
CA THR A 173 3.86 15.23 -6.83
C THR A 173 3.21 13.87 -7.10
N ASP A 174 3.23 12.99 -6.11
CA ASP A 174 2.53 11.71 -6.06
C ASP A 174 1.06 11.84 -5.58
N GLY A 175 0.60 13.06 -5.32
CA GLY A 175 -0.74 13.35 -4.81
C GLY A 175 -0.94 13.07 -3.31
N GLN A 176 -0.03 12.36 -2.66
CA GLN A 176 -0.13 11.86 -1.29
C GLN A 176 1.01 12.38 -0.38
N GLY A 177 1.48 13.59 -0.67
CA GLY A 177 2.41 14.33 0.18
C GLY A 177 3.89 14.10 -0.15
N ILE A 178 4.22 13.46 -1.27
CA ILE A 178 5.61 13.32 -1.76
C ILE A 178 5.77 14.08 -3.09
N ALA A 179 6.83 14.87 -3.21
CA ALA A 179 7.17 15.55 -4.46
C ALA A 179 8.66 15.45 -4.80
N ILE A 180 8.98 15.59 -6.09
CA ILE A 180 10.34 15.60 -6.63
C ILE A 180 10.63 16.87 -7.44
N SER A 181 11.86 17.35 -7.31
CA SER A 181 12.49 18.39 -8.15
C SER A 181 13.98 18.10 -8.32
N THR A 182 14.62 18.65 -9.35
CA THR A 182 16.10 18.62 -9.41
C THR A 182 16.74 19.66 -8.49
N THR A 183 18.04 19.54 -8.22
CA THR A 183 18.86 20.53 -7.49
C THR A 183 18.79 21.95 -8.05
N LEU A 184 18.27 22.17 -9.26
CA LEU A 184 17.99 23.49 -9.80
C LEU A 184 17.17 24.36 -8.82
N VAL A 185 16.24 23.77 -8.06
CA VAL A 185 15.46 24.51 -7.05
C VAL A 185 16.35 25.10 -5.94
N TRP A 186 17.45 24.45 -5.57
CA TRP A 186 18.43 24.99 -4.62
C TRP A 186 19.36 26.02 -5.30
N GLU A 187 19.76 25.75 -6.54
CA GLU A 187 20.63 26.63 -7.33
C GLU A 187 19.98 28.00 -7.64
N GLU A 188 18.67 28.04 -7.89
CA GLU A 188 17.90 29.26 -8.18
C GLU A 188 17.46 30.00 -6.89
N ASN A 189 17.46 29.34 -5.72
CA ASN A 189 16.95 29.90 -4.45
C ASN A 189 18.01 30.04 -3.35
N THR A 190 19.24 30.43 -3.70
CA THR A 190 20.38 30.58 -2.75
C THR A 190 20.17 31.52 -1.55
N GLY A 191 19.05 32.27 -1.50
CA GLY A 191 18.63 33.07 -0.35
C GLY A 191 17.98 32.27 0.79
N TYR A 192 17.63 31.00 0.55
CA TYR A 192 16.98 30.10 1.51
C TYR A 192 17.87 28.88 1.82
N THR A 193 17.75 28.30 3.02
CA THR A 193 18.29 26.95 3.29
C THR A 193 17.40 25.88 2.67
N HIS A 194 17.91 24.67 2.50
CA HIS A 194 17.14 23.56 1.95
C HIS A 194 15.92 23.25 2.85
N GLU A 195 16.07 23.33 4.18
CA GLU A 195 14.98 23.17 5.14
C GLU A 195 13.91 24.27 5.01
N GLN A 196 14.30 25.51 4.69
CA GLN A 196 13.34 26.58 4.44
C GLN A 196 12.56 26.34 3.14
N ILE A 197 13.21 25.83 2.10
CA ILE A 197 12.54 25.43 0.85
C ILE A 197 11.56 24.29 1.12
N ASN A 198 11.98 23.25 1.86
CA ASN A 198 11.11 22.14 2.25
C ASN A 198 9.91 22.63 3.10
N GLN A 199 10.12 23.57 4.03
CA GLN A 199 9.06 24.19 4.82
C GLN A 199 8.06 24.98 3.95
N MET A 200 8.54 25.74 2.95
CA MET A 200 7.65 26.45 2.02
C MET A 200 6.84 25.46 1.16
N VAL A 201 7.48 24.43 0.62
CA VAL A 201 6.84 23.39 -0.19
C VAL A 201 5.79 22.63 0.63
N ASN A 202 6.08 22.26 1.88
CA ASN A 202 5.09 21.69 2.81
C ASN A 202 3.92 22.67 3.08
N GLN A 203 4.23 23.90 3.49
CA GLN A 203 3.24 24.89 3.93
C GLN A 203 2.28 25.33 2.82
N TYR A 204 2.72 25.37 1.56
CA TYR A 204 1.90 25.82 0.43
C TYR A 204 1.27 24.68 -0.36
N LEU A 205 1.88 23.48 -0.40
CA LEU A 205 1.48 22.40 -1.30
C LEU A 205 1.08 21.10 -0.58
N GLY A 206 1.28 21.00 0.74
CA GLY A 206 0.95 19.80 1.50
C GLY A 206 1.95 18.64 1.32
N ILE A 207 3.20 18.96 0.94
CA ILE A 207 4.24 17.96 0.69
C ILE A 207 5.05 17.72 1.97
N ASP A 208 4.88 16.55 2.58
CA ASP A 208 5.63 16.11 3.76
C ASP A 208 7.04 15.60 3.42
N THR A 209 7.21 14.95 2.28
CA THR A 209 8.51 14.46 1.80
C THR A 209 8.88 15.12 0.47
N TYR A 210 9.88 16.00 0.48
CA TYR A 210 10.36 16.67 -0.73
C TYR A 210 11.75 16.15 -1.13
N HIS A 211 11.78 15.36 -2.19
CA HIS A 211 13.00 14.81 -2.77
C HIS A 211 13.61 15.83 -3.74
N VAL A 212 14.77 16.38 -3.38
CA VAL A 212 15.55 17.23 -4.30
C VAL A 212 16.80 16.45 -4.72
N VAL A 213 16.82 16.06 -6.00
CA VAL A 213 17.77 15.09 -6.57
C VAL A 213 18.67 15.73 -7.63
N PRO A 214 19.89 15.22 -7.91
CA PRO A 214 20.70 15.70 -9.03
C PRO A 214 19.96 15.58 -10.37
N ASP A 215 20.19 16.51 -11.30
CA ASP A 215 19.79 16.31 -12.70
C ASP A 215 20.67 15.24 -13.36
N VAL A 216 20.05 14.34 -14.13
CA VAL A 216 20.74 13.23 -14.82
C VAL A 216 20.89 13.44 -16.33
N ASN A 217 20.42 14.58 -16.86
CA ASN A 217 20.53 14.88 -18.29
C ASN A 217 21.83 15.61 -18.60
N GLY A 218 22.37 16.39 -17.66
CA GLY A 218 23.55 17.22 -17.90
C GLY A 218 23.27 18.40 -18.86
N GLU A 219 21.98 18.66 -19.09
CA GLU A 219 21.48 19.68 -20.00
C GLU A 219 21.19 20.99 -19.28
N TYR A 220 21.10 22.09 -20.06
CA TYR A 220 20.95 23.43 -19.49
C TYR A 220 19.64 23.63 -18.69
N ILE A 221 18.60 22.84 -18.99
CA ILE A 221 17.26 23.06 -18.44
C ILE A 221 17.07 22.47 -17.04
N LYS A 222 17.71 21.34 -16.73
CA LYS A 222 17.63 20.60 -15.45
C LYS A 222 16.19 20.36 -14.93
N HIS A 223 15.22 20.13 -15.80
CA HIS A 223 13.84 19.85 -15.40
C HIS A 223 13.64 18.34 -15.17
N ILE A 224 12.98 17.97 -14.06
CA ILE A 224 12.67 16.58 -13.74
C ILE A 224 11.82 15.90 -14.82
N ASP A 225 10.91 16.62 -15.48
CA ASP A 225 10.04 16.09 -16.55
C ASP A 225 10.77 15.66 -17.84
N CYS A 226 12.06 15.99 -17.97
CA CYS A 226 12.92 15.60 -19.08
C CYS A 226 13.60 14.23 -18.86
N TRP A 227 13.38 13.58 -17.71
CA TRP A 227 13.98 12.26 -17.41
C TRP A 227 13.22 11.40 -16.40
N GLY A 228 12.34 11.97 -15.57
CA GLY A 228 11.52 11.29 -14.59
C GLY A 228 10.04 11.69 -14.70
N LYS A 229 9.11 10.76 -14.39
CA LYS A 229 7.67 11.06 -14.31
C LYS A 229 6.93 10.13 -13.35
N TYR A 230 6.23 10.66 -12.34
CA TYR A 230 5.25 9.86 -11.58
C TYR A 230 4.08 9.44 -12.48
N LEU A 231 3.78 8.14 -12.49
CA LEU A 231 2.68 7.53 -13.27
C LEU A 231 1.50 7.14 -12.38
N SER A 232 1.80 6.77 -11.13
CA SER A 232 0.87 6.50 -10.02
C SER A 232 1.53 7.01 -8.73
N PRO A 233 0.86 6.93 -7.56
CA PRO A 233 1.48 7.33 -6.29
C PRO A 233 2.72 6.51 -5.89
N ASP A 234 2.87 5.30 -6.44
CA ASP A 234 3.95 4.36 -6.17
C ASP A 234 4.80 3.94 -7.39
N THR A 235 4.48 4.43 -8.59
CA THR A 235 5.26 4.18 -9.83
C THR A 235 5.88 5.45 -10.36
N ILE A 236 7.20 5.43 -10.55
CA ILE A 236 7.96 6.47 -11.24
C ILE A 236 8.60 5.90 -12.52
N LEU A 237 8.39 6.57 -13.64
CA LEU A 237 9.09 6.30 -14.89
C LEU A 237 10.42 7.04 -14.90
N ILE A 238 11.50 6.36 -15.23
CA ILE A 238 12.83 6.96 -15.44
C ILE A 238 13.34 6.58 -16.82
N ARG A 239 13.99 7.52 -17.53
CA ARG A 239 14.59 7.23 -18.84
C ARG A 239 15.68 6.14 -18.73
N GLU A 240 15.96 5.49 -19.84
CA GLU A 240 16.97 4.45 -19.98
C GLU A 240 17.81 4.70 -21.23
N VAL A 241 19.13 4.53 -21.13
CA VAL A 241 20.07 4.80 -22.22
C VAL A 241 21.04 3.61 -22.34
N PRO A 242 21.66 3.36 -23.51
CA PRO A 242 22.67 2.31 -23.61
C PRO A 242 23.87 2.62 -22.72
N ALA A 243 24.55 1.59 -22.20
CA ALA A 243 25.75 1.73 -21.35
C ALA A 243 26.97 2.44 -22.00
N SER A 244 26.85 2.87 -23.26
CA SER A 244 27.82 3.74 -23.95
C SER A 244 27.43 5.22 -23.95
N HIS A 245 26.26 5.57 -23.42
CA HIS A 245 25.76 6.93 -23.33
C HIS A 245 26.45 7.70 -22.20
N SER A 246 26.71 8.99 -22.38
CA SER A 246 27.48 9.80 -21.42
C SER A 246 26.80 9.98 -20.06
N GLN A 247 25.48 9.82 -19.99
CA GLN A 247 24.64 10.00 -18.80
C GLN A 247 24.20 8.67 -18.15
N TYR A 248 24.73 7.53 -18.62
CA TYR A 248 24.28 6.22 -18.13
C TYR A 248 24.46 6.07 -16.61
N ASP A 249 25.64 6.43 -16.08
CA ASP A 249 25.96 6.28 -14.67
C ASP A 249 25.06 7.18 -13.78
N GLU A 250 24.75 8.40 -14.22
CA GLU A 250 23.84 9.31 -13.52
C GLU A 250 22.39 8.83 -13.52
N ILE A 251 21.92 8.25 -14.63
CA ILE A 251 20.56 7.71 -14.76
C ILE A 251 20.37 6.48 -13.87
N GLU A 252 21.29 5.50 -13.92
CA GLU A 252 21.19 4.32 -13.06
C GLU A 252 21.37 4.70 -11.57
N ALA A 253 22.15 5.72 -11.23
CA ALA A 253 22.23 6.23 -9.86
C ALA A 253 20.90 6.85 -9.36
N ALA A 254 20.08 7.42 -10.26
CA ALA A 254 18.73 7.86 -9.90
C ALA A 254 17.76 6.68 -9.74
N VAL A 255 17.92 5.61 -10.53
CA VAL A 255 17.16 4.35 -10.37
C VAL A 255 17.46 3.72 -9.02
N ASP A 256 18.74 3.50 -8.69
CA ASP A 256 19.21 3.02 -7.38
C ASP A 256 18.65 3.88 -6.23
N TYR A 257 18.57 5.20 -6.43
CA TYR A 257 17.97 6.10 -5.44
C TYR A 257 16.48 5.80 -5.24
N PHE A 258 15.66 5.85 -6.30
CA PHE A 258 14.21 5.68 -6.19
C PHE A 258 13.81 4.26 -5.75
N GLU A 259 14.49 3.21 -6.20
CA GLU A 259 14.28 1.83 -5.70
C GLU A 259 14.56 1.69 -4.19
N SER A 260 15.39 2.57 -3.61
CA SER A 260 15.67 2.60 -2.18
C SER A 260 14.72 3.48 -1.35
N GLN A 261 13.87 4.30 -1.99
CA GLN A 261 12.91 5.16 -1.30
C GLN A 261 11.54 4.47 -1.13
N PRO A 262 10.86 4.65 0.01
CA PRO A 262 9.45 4.29 0.12
C PRO A 262 8.57 5.30 -0.63
N SER A 263 7.54 4.79 -1.30
CA SER A 263 6.38 5.55 -1.77
C SER A 263 5.47 5.96 -0.61
N CYS A 264 4.42 6.75 -0.89
CA CYS A 264 3.37 7.08 0.09
C CYS A 264 2.68 5.85 0.70
N TYR A 265 2.68 4.70 0.00
CA TYR A 265 2.15 3.43 0.51
C TYR A 265 3.10 2.69 1.45
N GLY A 266 4.31 3.20 1.69
CA GLY A 266 5.33 2.58 2.54
C GLY A 266 6.07 1.40 1.90
N THR A 267 5.68 1.00 0.68
CA THR A 267 6.44 0.07 -0.17
C THR A 267 7.47 0.82 -1.03
N PRO A 268 8.58 0.18 -1.44
CA PRO A 268 9.51 0.77 -2.40
C PRO A 268 8.80 1.22 -3.69
N TYR A 269 9.29 2.27 -4.34
CA TYR A 269 8.78 2.69 -5.65
C TYR A 269 8.96 1.58 -6.70
N HIS A 270 7.94 1.39 -7.54
CA HIS A 270 8.08 0.68 -8.79
C HIS A 270 8.73 1.61 -9.83
N VAL A 271 9.97 1.32 -10.20
CA VAL A 271 10.71 2.13 -11.18
C VAL A 271 10.49 1.56 -12.59
N ALA A 272 9.56 2.16 -13.33
CA ALA A 272 9.36 1.86 -14.75
C ALA A 272 10.50 2.47 -15.59
N ARG A 273 10.85 1.84 -16.72
CA ARG A 273 11.93 2.30 -17.62
C ARG A 273 11.41 2.59 -19.04
N VAL A 274 11.94 3.64 -19.67
CA VAL A 274 11.67 3.96 -21.09
C VAL A 274 12.96 4.25 -21.86
N TYR A 275 13.20 3.52 -22.94
CA TYR A 275 14.47 3.55 -23.67
C TYR A 275 14.58 4.76 -24.62
N THR A 276 15.51 5.67 -24.32
CA THR A 276 15.76 6.94 -25.02
C THR A 276 17.20 7.02 -25.57
N PRO A 277 17.62 6.11 -26.47
CA PRO A 277 19.04 5.96 -26.86
C PRO A 277 19.63 7.15 -27.63
N ASN A 278 18.80 8.07 -28.11
CA ASN A 278 19.21 9.33 -28.75
C ASN A 278 18.43 10.51 -28.12
N ASP A 279 18.27 10.49 -26.79
CA ASP A 279 17.61 11.53 -25.99
C ASP A 279 16.17 11.87 -26.42
N GLN A 280 15.42 10.89 -26.95
CA GLN A 280 13.99 11.10 -27.25
C GLN A 280 13.22 11.48 -25.97
N PRO A 281 12.34 12.50 -26.01
CA PRO A 281 11.72 13.07 -24.81
C PRO A 281 10.52 12.24 -24.30
N TYR A 282 10.57 10.90 -24.36
CA TYR A 282 9.41 10.04 -24.09
C TYR A 282 8.82 10.24 -22.69
N THR A 283 9.64 10.56 -21.68
CA THR A 283 9.19 10.87 -20.30
C THR A 283 8.33 12.14 -20.23
N ASN A 284 8.48 13.05 -21.20
CA ASN A 284 7.82 14.35 -21.27
C ASN A 284 6.40 14.22 -21.83
N SER A 285 5.67 13.21 -21.36
CA SER A 285 4.27 12.91 -21.68
C SER A 285 3.30 13.64 -20.75
N LEU A 286 2.05 13.79 -21.17
CA LEU A 286 0.96 14.29 -20.33
C LEU A 286 0.01 13.14 -19.98
N ILE A 287 -0.27 12.95 -18.69
CA ILE A 287 -1.38 12.11 -18.24
C ILE A 287 -2.63 13.00 -18.17
N LEU A 288 -3.75 12.51 -18.70
CA LEU A 288 -4.99 13.26 -18.77
C LEU A 288 -6.16 12.29 -18.62
N ASN A 289 -6.66 12.13 -17.39
CA ASN A 289 -7.62 11.09 -17.04
C ASN A 289 -7.09 9.71 -17.50
N ASN A 290 -7.89 8.93 -18.23
CA ASN A 290 -7.51 7.59 -18.70
C ASN A 290 -6.58 7.58 -19.92
N LYS A 291 -6.11 8.74 -20.41
CA LYS A 291 -5.21 8.85 -21.57
C LYS A 291 -3.79 9.27 -21.16
N VAL A 292 -2.80 8.78 -21.91
CA VAL A 292 -1.39 9.19 -21.78
C VAL A 292 -0.87 9.63 -23.15
N LEU A 293 -0.57 10.92 -23.28
CA LEU A 293 -0.13 11.55 -24.52
C LEU A 293 1.40 11.62 -24.55
N VAL A 294 2.03 10.71 -25.30
CA VAL A 294 3.49 10.55 -25.35
C VAL A 294 4.07 11.30 -26.58
N PRO A 295 5.09 12.17 -26.41
CA PRO A 295 5.76 12.78 -27.55
C PRO A 295 6.64 11.74 -28.27
N ILE A 296 6.29 11.41 -29.52
CA ILE A 296 7.06 10.49 -30.37
C ILE A 296 7.80 11.24 -31.48
N THR A 297 8.89 10.65 -31.98
CA THR A 297 9.87 11.36 -32.83
C THR A 297 9.88 10.89 -34.29
N GLY A 298 9.08 9.87 -34.63
CA GLY A 298 9.18 9.13 -35.88
C GLY A 298 10.36 8.16 -35.91
N SER A 299 10.86 7.74 -34.73
CA SER A 299 12.01 6.85 -34.60
C SER A 299 11.59 5.39 -34.42
N GLN A 300 12.52 4.45 -34.66
CA GLN A 300 12.27 3.02 -34.49
C GLN A 300 11.99 2.58 -33.04
N TRP A 301 12.15 3.48 -32.07
CA TRP A 301 11.97 3.21 -30.63
C TRP A 301 10.61 3.71 -30.10
N ASP A 302 9.83 4.39 -30.95
CA ASP A 302 8.56 4.99 -30.55
C ASP A 302 7.54 3.92 -30.09
N ASP A 303 7.45 2.79 -30.80
CA ASP A 303 6.55 1.67 -30.44
C ASP A 303 6.95 1.01 -29.10
N ASP A 304 8.25 0.82 -28.86
CA ASP A 304 8.78 0.26 -27.61
C ASP A 304 8.52 1.22 -26.43
N ALA A 305 8.64 2.53 -26.64
CA ALA A 305 8.34 3.53 -25.61
C ALA A 305 6.86 3.57 -25.25
N ILE A 306 5.95 3.43 -26.23
CA ILE A 306 4.51 3.27 -25.98
C ILE A 306 4.24 1.98 -25.20
N ALA A 307 4.93 0.87 -25.52
CA ALA A 307 4.80 -0.38 -24.79
C ALA A 307 5.28 -0.28 -23.33
N SER A 308 6.36 0.45 -23.03
CA SER A 308 6.78 0.75 -21.64
C SER A 308 5.66 1.44 -20.84
N TYR A 309 5.00 2.45 -21.41
CA TYR A 309 3.87 3.11 -20.77
C TYR A 309 2.67 2.16 -20.59
N GLN A 310 2.34 1.35 -21.58
CA GLN A 310 1.22 0.37 -21.48
C GLN A 310 1.47 -0.71 -20.43
N ALA A 311 2.74 -1.10 -20.21
CA ALA A 311 3.12 -2.04 -19.16
C ALA A 311 3.10 -1.40 -17.76
N ALA A 312 3.49 -0.12 -17.65
CA ALA A 312 3.52 0.61 -16.39
C ALA A 312 2.18 1.26 -16.00
N MET A 313 1.22 1.37 -16.93
CA MET A 313 -0.11 1.94 -16.72
C MET A 313 -1.20 1.07 -17.36
N PRO A 314 -1.48 -0.14 -16.81
CA PRO A 314 -2.44 -1.08 -17.39
C PRO A 314 -3.83 -0.46 -17.59
N GLY A 315 -4.39 -0.62 -18.80
CA GLY A 315 -5.73 -0.15 -19.14
C GLY A 315 -5.85 1.33 -19.53
N TYR A 316 -4.79 2.14 -19.37
CA TYR A 316 -4.75 3.50 -19.93
C TYR A 316 -4.64 3.45 -21.46
N GLU A 317 -5.23 4.44 -22.11
CA GLU A 317 -5.09 4.66 -23.56
C GLU A 317 -3.82 5.49 -23.82
N VAL A 318 -2.74 4.79 -24.16
CA VAL A 318 -1.43 5.39 -24.43
C VAL A 318 -1.30 5.71 -25.92
N LEU A 319 -1.10 7.00 -26.24
CA LEU A 319 -1.15 7.54 -27.60
C LEU A 319 0.11 8.35 -27.94
N GLY A 320 0.74 8.04 -29.07
CA GLY A 320 1.95 8.73 -29.54
C GLY A 320 1.64 9.89 -30.49
N PHE A 321 2.18 11.08 -30.20
CA PHE A 321 2.03 12.27 -31.05
C PHE A 321 3.37 12.83 -31.55
N THR A 322 3.46 13.08 -32.86
CA THR A 322 4.58 13.80 -33.47
C THR A 322 4.42 15.32 -33.37
N GLY A 323 5.54 16.02 -33.29
CA GLY A 323 5.62 17.48 -33.21
C GLY A 323 7.06 17.98 -33.31
N SER A 324 7.26 19.29 -33.11
CA SER A 324 8.60 19.86 -32.97
C SER A 324 9.09 19.67 -31.54
N TRP A 325 9.48 18.44 -31.21
CA TRP A 325 9.96 18.05 -29.88
C TRP A 325 11.49 18.08 -29.82
N ASP A 326 12.02 18.54 -28.69
CA ASP A 326 13.42 18.47 -28.30
C ASP A 326 13.54 17.65 -27.01
N SER A 327 14.72 17.11 -26.71
CA SER A 327 14.99 16.34 -25.48
C SER A 327 14.70 17.12 -24.18
N THR A 328 14.75 18.45 -24.27
CA THR A 328 14.51 19.41 -23.18
C THR A 328 13.18 20.17 -23.31
N ASP A 329 12.35 19.88 -24.32
CA ASP A 329 11.06 20.57 -24.54
C ASP A 329 10.14 19.77 -25.49
N ALA A 330 9.13 19.11 -24.94
CA ALA A 330 8.16 18.35 -25.73
C ALA A 330 6.70 18.59 -25.29
N LEU A 331 5.91 17.53 -25.10
CA LEU A 331 4.46 17.66 -24.93
C LEU A 331 4.12 18.18 -23.52
N HIS A 332 4.70 17.59 -22.47
CA HIS A 332 4.45 17.97 -21.08
C HIS A 332 4.83 19.42 -20.81
N CYS A 333 5.96 19.92 -21.32
CA CYS A 333 6.39 21.31 -21.15
C CYS A 333 5.39 22.34 -21.72
N ARG A 334 4.48 21.93 -22.61
CA ARG A 334 3.60 22.81 -23.40
C ARG A 334 2.11 22.65 -23.08
N ALA A 335 1.79 21.88 -22.04
CA ALA A 335 0.44 21.65 -21.54
C ALA A 335 0.43 21.47 -20.01
N MET A 336 -0.56 22.05 -19.34
CA MET A 336 -0.75 21.90 -17.89
C MET A 336 -2.14 21.35 -17.60
N GLY A 337 -2.22 20.24 -16.85
CA GLY A 337 -3.50 19.67 -16.42
C GLY A 337 -4.27 20.64 -15.53
N ILE A 338 -5.59 20.69 -15.69
CA ILE A 338 -6.50 21.48 -14.84
C ILE A 338 -7.27 20.49 -13.97
N THR A 339 -6.83 20.35 -12.73
CA THR A 339 -7.44 19.54 -11.68
C THR A 339 -8.94 19.82 -11.55
N ASP A 340 -9.78 18.78 -11.52
CA ASP A 340 -11.21 18.94 -11.23
C ASP A 340 -11.41 19.47 -9.81
N ARG A 341 -12.02 20.67 -9.72
CA ARG A 341 -12.33 21.35 -8.45
C ARG A 341 -13.26 20.51 -7.57
N TYR A 342 -14.09 19.69 -8.17
CA TYR A 342 -15.18 18.98 -7.52
C TYR A 342 -14.98 17.47 -7.52
N MET A 343 -13.74 16.99 -7.74
CA MET A 343 -13.43 15.57 -7.84
C MET A 343 -13.98 14.74 -6.68
N LEU A 344 -14.28 13.47 -6.97
CA LEU A 344 -14.60 12.47 -5.97
C LEU A 344 -13.31 11.75 -5.59
N TYR A 345 -12.54 12.34 -4.67
CA TYR A 345 -11.24 11.81 -4.28
C TYR A 345 -11.40 10.59 -3.36
N ILE A 346 -10.70 9.50 -3.69
CA ILE A 346 -10.61 8.28 -2.88
C ILE A 346 -9.15 8.16 -2.43
N GLU A 347 -8.94 8.06 -1.13
CA GLU A 347 -7.62 7.92 -0.49
C GLU A 347 -7.54 6.54 0.16
N HIS A 348 -6.55 5.74 -0.26
CA HIS A 348 -6.40 4.35 0.21
C HIS A 348 -4.96 3.86 0.10
N THR A 349 -4.41 3.38 1.22
CA THR A 349 -3.16 2.60 1.23
C THR A 349 -3.46 1.13 0.93
N PRO A 350 -2.89 0.56 -0.15
CA PRO A 350 -3.21 -0.80 -0.56
C PRO A 350 -2.65 -1.88 0.38
N LEU A 351 -3.37 -2.99 0.49
CA LEU A 351 -2.84 -4.23 1.05
C LEU A 351 -1.87 -4.85 0.04
N THR A 352 -0.61 -5.04 0.44
CA THR A 352 0.46 -5.54 -0.43
C THR A 352 1.02 -6.88 0.04
N SER A 353 1.81 -7.53 -0.81
CA SER A 353 2.61 -8.72 -0.49
C SER A 353 1.80 -9.90 0.06
N ASN A 354 1.89 -10.18 1.37
CA ASN A 354 1.27 -11.31 2.04
C ASN A 354 0.41 -10.80 3.19
N GLN A 355 -0.85 -11.24 3.26
CA GLN A 355 -1.81 -10.78 4.27
C GLN A 355 -2.39 -11.98 5.03
N SER A 356 -2.29 -11.98 6.36
CA SER A 356 -3.07 -12.89 7.21
C SER A 356 -4.47 -12.32 7.46
N GLY A 357 -5.47 -13.19 7.60
CA GLY A 357 -6.87 -12.76 7.63
C GLY A 357 -7.86 -13.82 8.08
N GLU A 358 -7.74 -14.29 9.32
CA GLU A 358 -8.70 -15.24 9.92
C GLU A 358 -10.16 -14.74 9.83
N THR A 359 -10.37 -13.44 10.02
CA THR A 359 -11.67 -12.76 9.95
C THR A 359 -11.94 -12.10 8.59
N GLY A 360 -11.05 -12.30 7.62
CA GLY A 360 -11.04 -11.62 6.33
C GLY A 360 -10.01 -10.49 6.26
N TYR A 361 -10.00 -9.77 5.14
CA TYR A 361 -9.07 -8.70 4.84
C TYR A 361 -9.83 -7.37 4.83
N GLU A 362 -9.51 -6.48 5.78
CA GLU A 362 -10.17 -5.18 5.88
C GLU A 362 -9.57 -4.19 4.88
N ILE A 363 -10.45 -3.60 4.05
CA ILE A 363 -10.13 -2.54 3.10
C ILE A 363 -10.75 -1.25 3.62
N GLN A 364 -9.91 -0.30 4.06
CA GLN A 364 -10.33 1.02 4.54
C GLN A 364 -9.94 2.11 3.55
N ALA A 365 -10.82 3.08 3.33
CA ALA A 365 -10.52 4.26 2.52
C ALA A 365 -11.19 5.51 3.08
N GLN A 366 -10.61 6.68 2.79
CA GLN A 366 -11.27 7.96 2.97
C GLN A 366 -11.84 8.41 1.62
N ILE A 367 -13.11 8.81 1.59
CA ILE A 367 -13.80 9.17 0.34
C ILE A 367 -14.37 10.58 0.48
N TYR A 368 -13.87 11.50 -0.34
CA TYR A 368 -14.14 12.92 -0.28
C TYR A 368 -14.85 13.39 -1.56
N PRO A 369 -16.18 13.59 -1.52
CA PRO A 369 -16.89 14.29 -2.59
C PRO A 369 -16.63 15.80 -2.46
N TYR A 370 -15.58 16.33 -3.13
CA TYR A 370 -15.33 17.79 -3.15
C TYR A 370 -16.43 18.56 -3.91
N SER A 371 -17.34 17.86 -4.58
CA SER A 371 -18.61 18.35 -5.11
C SER A 371 -19.65 18.72 -4.03
N GLU A 372 -19.37 18.43 -2.75
CA GLU A 372 -20.31 18.45 -1.61
C GLU A 372 -21.57 17.58 -1.81
N GLN A 373 -21.58 16.70 -2.82
CA GLN A 373 -22.69 15.80 -3.09
C GLN A 373 -22.62 14.53 -2.25
N ASN A 374 -23.78 13.91 -2.00
CA ASN A 374 -23.83 12.69 -1.20
C ASN A 374 -23.28 11.51 -2.01
N LEU A 375 -22.53 10.62 -1.37
CA LEU A 375 -22.14 9.35 -1.98
C LEU A 375 -23.36 8.46 -2.21
N ILE A 376 -23.37 7.75 -3.34
CA ILE A 376 -24.37 6.75 -3.68
C ILE A 376 -23.96 5.44 -3.00
N ALA A 377 -24.43 5.25 -1.76
CA ALA A 377 -24.00 4.15 -0.90
C ALA A 377 -24.12 2.75 -1.52
N SER A 378 -25.00 2.53 -2.50
CA SER A 378 -25.15 1.24 -3.20
C SER A 378 -24.08 0.94 -4.25
N SER A 379 -23.33 1.94 -4.72
CA SER A 379 -22.20 1.80 -5.64
C SER A 379 -20.85 2.09 -4.97
N THR A 380 -20.81 2.80 -3.84
CA THR A 380 -19.61 2.92 -3.01
C THR A 380 -19.22 1.57 -2.38
N GLY A 381 -18.09 1.00 -2.80
CA GLY A 381 -17.64 -0.29 -2.29
C GLY A 381 -16.34 -0.79 -2.90
N VAL A 382 -16.01 -2.04 -2.56
CA VAL A 382 -14.81 -2.73 -3.04
C VAL A 382 -15.21 -3.77 -4.07
N TYR A 383 -14.64 -3.66 -5.26
CA TYR A 383 -14.65 -4.74 -6.25
C TYR A 383 -13.44 -5.63 -6.01
N TRP A 384 -13.64 -6.94 -5.93
CA TRP A 384 -12.56 -7.91 -5.69
C TRP A 384 -12.77 -9.23 -6.43
N ASN A 385 -11.68 -9.89 -6.79
CA ASN A 385 -11.67 -11.22 -7.36
C ASN A 385 -10.54 -12.07 -6.77
N VAL A 386 -10.56 -13.37 -7.07
CA VAL A 386 -9.54 -14.32 -6.62
C VAL A 386 -9.01 -15.08 -7.83
N ASN A 387 -7.68 -15.15 -7.95
CA ASN A 387 -6.97 -15.86 -9.01
C ASN A 387 -7.46 -15.49 -10.44
N ASN A 388 -7.68 -14.21 -10.70
CA ASN A 388 -8.23 -13.65 -11.96
C ASN A 388 -9.63 -14.19 -12.32
N GLY A 389 -10.44 -14.49 -11.30
CA GLY A 389 -11.84 -14.87 -11.44
C GLY A 389 -12.77 -13.68 -11.72
N SER A 390 -14.08 -13.92 -11.63
CA SER A 390 -15.09 -12.86 -11.77
C SER A 390 -15.01 -11.85 -10.62
N TRP A 391 -15.19 -10.56 -10.94
CA TRP A 391 -15.35 -9.49 -9.97
C TRP A 391 -16.62 -9.67 -9.12
N ASN A 392 -16.46 -9.58 -7.81
CA ASN A 392 -17.50 -9.51 -6.79
C ASN A 392 -17.50 -8.10 -6.22
N PHE A 393 -18.64 -7.63 -5.70
CA PHE A 393 -18.77 -6.33 -5.07
C PHE A 393 -19.15 -6.47 -3.60
N ILE A 394 -18.49 -5.70 -2.73
CA ILE A 394 -18.83 -5.55 -1.31
C ILE A 394 -19.08 -4.07 -1.05
N GLN A 395 -20.30 -3.74 -0.66
CA GLN A 395 -20.65 -2.37 -0.28
C GLN A 395 -19.86 -1.95 0.96
N MET A 396 -19.27 -0.75 0.93
CA MET A 396 -18.57 -0.20 2.08
C MET A 396 -19.53 0.35 3.14
N THR A 397 -19.12 0.26 4.40
CA THR A 397 -19.83 0.81 5.56
C THR A 397 -19.13 2.08 6.06
N PRO A 398 -19.84 3.20 6.28
CA PRO A 398 -19.23 4.42 6.83
C PRO A 398 -18.83 4.25 8.29
N LEU A 399 -17.62 4.69 8.63
CA LEU A 399 -17.10 4.75 10.00
C LEU A 399 -17.16 6.18 10.60
N GLY A 400 -17.37 7.20 9.75
CA GLY A 400 -17.38 8.62 10.12
C GLY A 400 -16.13 9.36 9.64
N ASN A 401 -16.14 10.70 9.63
CA ASN A 401 -15.04 11.54 9.14
C ASN A 401 -14.50 11.10 7.75
N ASN A 402 -15.41 10.86 6.81
CA ASN A 402 -15.13 10.34 5.47
C ASN A 402 -14.47 8.95 5.40
N TYR A 403 -14.23 8.25 6.51
CA TYR A 403 -13.76 6.86 6.50
C TYR A 403 -14.87 5.87 6.16
N TYR A 404 -14.51 4.88 5.34
CA TYR A 404 -15.32 3.76 4.90
C TYR A 404 -14.52 2.45 5.04
N SER A 405 -15.20 1.35 5.36
CA SER A 405 -14.58 0.02 5.47
C SER A 405 -15.43 -1.07 4.83
N ALA A 406 -14.77 -2.04 4.19
CA ALA A 406 -15.34 -3.30 3.73
C ALA A 406 -14.37 -4.44 4.05
N VAL A 407 -14.90 -5.65 4.34
CA VAL A 407 -14.07 -6.82 4.64
C VAL A 407 -14.23 -7.84 3.52
N ILE A 408 -13.14 -8.10 2.79
CA ILE A 408 -13.06 -9.23 1.85
C ILE A 408 -13.04 -10.53 2.68
N PRO A 409 -13.90 -11.53 2.41
CA PRO A 409 -13.93 -12.78 3.18
C PRO A 409 -12.57 -13.52 3.18
N PRO A 410 -12.27 -14.34 4.22
CA PRO A 410 -11.08 -15.18 4.25
C PRO A 410 -10.91 -16.01 2.97
N GLN A 411 -9.68 -16.11 2.47
CA GLN A 411 -9.36 -16.88 1.26
C GLN A 411 -8.42 -18.05 1.56
N VAL A 412 -8.39 -19.02 0.65
CA VAL A 412 -7.50 -20.19 0.78
C VAL A 412 -6.05 -19.74 0.69
N ASN A 413 -5.20 -20.25 1.58
CA ASN A 413 -3.77 -19.95 1.62
C ASN A 413 -3.10 -20.09 0.25
N GLY A 414 -2.33 -19.09 -0.17
CA GLY A 414 -1.68 -19.00 -1.48
C GLY A 414 -2.57 -18.49 -2.62
N SER A 415 -3.81 -18.09 -2.36
CA SER A 415 -4.66 -17.43 -3.37
C SER A 415 -4.22 -15.99 -3.59
N ILE A 416 -4.20 -15.54 -4.85
CA ILE A 416 -4.01 -14.12 -5.18
C ILE A 416 -5.38 -13.45 -5.11
N VAL A 417 -5.50 -12.44 -4.27
CA VAL A 417 -6.69 -11.58 -4.18
C VAL A 417 -6.36 -10.28 -4.89
N SER A 418 -7.20 -9.89 -5.85
CA SER A 418 -7.08 -8.61 -6.56
C SER A 418 -8.30 -7.74 -6.25
N TYR A 419 -8.11 -6.45 -6.00
CA TYR A 419 -9.22 -5.54 -5.65
C TYR A 419 -8.97 -4.09 -6.07
N TYR A 420 -10.06 -3.35 -6.26
CA TYR A 420 -10.06 -1.90 -6.39
C TYR A 420 -11.27 -1.31 -5.68
N ILE A 421 -11.18 -0.05 -5.29
CA ILE A 421 -12.26 0.70 -4.65
C ILE A 421 -13.01 1.48 -5.72
N HIS A 422 -14.33 1.58 -5.59
CA HIS A 422 -15.19 2.37 -6.46
C HIS A 422 -16.13 3.24 -5.63
N ALA A 423 -16.38 4.47 -6.06
CA ALA A 423 -17.36 5.34 -5.46
C ALA A 423 -18.08 6.18 -6.52
N GLU A 424 -19.36 6.47 -6.28
CA GLU A 424 -20.13 7.44 -7.06
C GLU A 424 -20.76 8.49 -6.13
N ASP A 425 -21.00 9.70 -6.63
CA ASP A 425 -21.72 10.76 -5.91
C ASP A 425 -22.96 11.26 -6.67
N THR A 426 -23.85 12.00 -6.00
CA THR A 426 -25.03 12.58 -6.64
C THR A 426 -24.74 13.76 -7.56
N SER A 427 -23.47 14.13 -7.81
CA SER A 427 -23.08 15.03 -8.91
C SER A 427 -22.98 14.28 -10.25
N GLY A 428 -22.89 12.95 -10.20
CA GLY A 428 -22.64 12.09 -11.37
C GLY A 428 -21.16 11.76 -11.57
N ARG A 429 -20.29 12.03 -10.59
CA ARG A 429 -18.91 11.54 -10.59
C ARG A 429 -18.88 10.09 -10.16
N ALA A 430 -18.00 9.33 -10.80
CA ALA A 430 -17.79 7.91 -10.57
C ALA A 430 -16.30 7.64 -10.72
N GLU A 431 -15.61 7.33 -9.62
CA GLU A 431 -14.15 7.26 -9.55
C GLU A 431 -13.70 5.91 -8.96
N ASN A 432 -12.49 5.50 -9.30
CA ASN A 432 -11.86 4.29 -8.76
C ASN A 432 -10.56 4.62 -8.03
N HIS A 433 -10.12 3.70 -7.17
CA HIS A 433 -8.75 3.68 -6.64
C HIS A 433 -8.18 2.25 -6.77
N PRO A 434 -7.15 2.03 -7.62
CA PRO A 434 -6.45 3.03 -8.43
C PRO A 434 -7.33 3.56 -9.56
N TYR A 435 -6.96 4.68 -10.17
CA TYR A 435 -7.81 5.50 -11.04
C TYR A 435 -8.55 4.71 -12.15
N ILE A 436 -7.82 3.85 -12.87
CA ILE A 436 -8.36 3.04 -13.97
C ILE A 436 -9.19 1.83 -13.49
N GLY A 437 -9.14 1.51 -12.19
CA GLY A 437 -9.88 0.42 -11.56
C GLY A 437 -9.36 -0.97 -11.91
N GLY A 438 -10.26 -1.87 -12.35
CA GLY A 438 -10.00 -3.29 -12.57
C GLY A 438 -8.73 -3.68 -13.38
N PRO A 439 -8.33 -2.96 -14.45
CA PRO A 439 -7.11 -3.26 -15.21
C PRO A 439 -5.80 -3.16 -14.42
N ASP A 440 -5.76 -2.29 -13.42
CA ASP A 440 -4.57 -1.95 -12.60
C ASP A 440 -4.82 -2.25 -11.11
N ALA A 441 -5.76 -3.16 -10.83
CA ALA A 441 -6.21 -3.43 -9.47
C ALA A 441 -5.08 -3.94 -8.55
N TYR A 442 -5.06 -3.45 -7.32
CA TYR A 442 -4.15 -3.90 -6.27
C TYR A 442 -4.25 -5.41 -6.08
N SER A 443 -3.14 -6.05 -5.66
CA SER A 443 -3.16 -7.46 -5.33
C SER A 443 -2.27 -7.82 -4.14
N PHE A 444 -2.72 -8.84 -3.41
CA PHE A 444 -1.97 -9.47 -2.33
C PHE A 444 -2.17 -10.99 -2.35
N THR A 445 -1.24 -11.71 -1.74
CA THR A 445 -1.36 -13.14 -1.50
C THR A 445 -2.03 -13.37 -0.16
N ALA A 446 -3.14 -14.09 -0.17
CA ALA A 446 -3.81 -14.56 1.02
C ALA A 446 -2.93 -15.58 1.75
N GLN A 447 -2.43 -15.22 2.93
CA GLN A 447 -1.86 -16.19 3.87
C GLN A 447 -2.96 -16.66 4.81
N GLY A 448 -3.28 -17.94 4.73
CA GLY A 448 -3.93 -18.62 5.84
C GLY A 448 -2.84 -19.01 6.82
N ASP A 449 -2.98 -18.63 8.09
CA ASP A 449 -2.07 -19.11 9.12
C ASP A 449 -2.07 -20.64 9.12
N ILE A 450 -0.88 -21.20 9.28
CA ILE A 450 -0.71 -22.62 9.61
C ILE A 450 -1.48 -22.80 10.91
N GLN A 451 -2.56 -23.58 10.93
CA GLN A 451 -3.17 -23.95 12.21
C GLN A 451 -2.06 -24.50 13.10
N GLN A 452 -1.84 -23.85 14.23
CA GLN A 452 -0.72 -24.19 15.11
C GLN A 452 -1.00 -25.55 15.74
N ASN A 453 -0.52 -26.61 15.06
CA ASN A 453 -0.78 -27.99 15.43
C ASN A 453 -0.35 -28.25 16.88
N ASN A 454 -1.34 -28.46 17.74
CA ASN A 454 -1.19 -28.80 19.14
C ASN A 454 -0.99 -30.32 19.24
N PRO A 455 0.08 -30.82 19.88
CA PRO A 455 0.25 -32.26 20.05
C PRO A 455 -0.90 -32.85 20.89
N PRO A 456 -1.25 -34.13 20.69
CA PRO A 456 -2.31 -34.76 21.47
C PRO A 456 -2.06 -34.71 22.97
N GLU A 457 -3.13 -34.70 23.75
CA GLU A 457 -3.03 -34.78 25.21
C GLU A 457 -2.26 -36.04 25.65
N GLN A 458 -1.71 -36.01 26.87
CA GLN A 458 -1.06 -37.18 27.47
C GLN A 458 -2.07 -38.34 27.55
N PRO A 459 -1.80 -39.51 26.91
CA PRO A 459 -2.74 -40.62 26.92
C PRO A 459 -3.08 -41.09 28.32
N GLN A 460 -4.31 -41.54 28.50
CA GLN A 460 -4.75 -42.11 29.76
C GLN A 460 -3.87 -43.30 30.15
N ARG A 461 -3.68 -43.52 31.46
CA ARG A 461 -2.96 -44.69 31.96
C ARG A 461 -3.56 -45.96 31.34
N PRO A 462 -2.75 -46.85 30.73
CA PRO A 462 -3.24 -48.07 30.13
C PRO A 462 -4.13 -48.89 31.07
N THR A 463 -5.17 -49.50 30.49
CA THR A 463 -6.09 -50.38 31.21
C THR A 463 -6.00 -51.78 30.64
N GLY A 464 -5.93 -52.78 31.51
CA GLY A 464 -5.81 -54.19 31.14
C GLY A 464 -5.45 -55.06 32.34
N LYS A 465 -4.98 -56.27 32.11
CA LYS A 465 -4.70 -57.22 33.20
C LYS A 465 -3.37 -56.89 33.90
N THR A 466 -3.40 -56.70 35.22
CA THR A 466 -2.21 -56.34 36.01
C THR A 466 -1.42 -57.55 36.56
N SER A 467 -1.88 -58.78 36.33
CA SER A 467 -1.08 -59.98 36.63
C SER A 467 -1.44 -61.17 35.75
N GLY A 468 -0.47 -61.98 35.37
CA GLY A 468 -0.63 -63.07 34.40
C GLY A 468 0.41 -64.18 34.52
N ASN A 469 0.45 -65.05 33.52
CA ASN A 469 1.47 -66.07 33.36
C ASN A 469 2.44 -65.63 32.28
N ALA A 470 3.74 -65.88 32.48
CA ALA A 470 4.74 -65.68 31.43
C ALA A 470 4.42 -66.54 30.19
N GLY A 471 4.72 -66.02 29.00
CA GLY A 471 4.38 -66.62 27.70
C GLY A 471 2.89 -66.56 27.30
N SER A 472 2.05 -65.87 28.07
CA SER A 472 0.63 -65.62 27.71
C SER A 472 0.45 -64.21 27.15
N THR A 473 -0.37 -64.08 26.11
CA THR A 473 -0.73 -62.78 25.51
C THR A 473 -1.87 -62.10 26.27
N TYR A 474 -1.75 -60.80 26.49
CA TYR A 474 -2.72 -59.95 27.19
C TYR A 474 -3.03 -58.70 26.37
N LEU A 475 -4.30 -58.30 26.36
CA LEU A 475 -4.79 -57.10 25.68
C LEU A 475 -4.83 -55.91 26.66
N TYR A 476 -4.40 -54.74 26.19
CA TYR A 476 -4.44 -53.47 26.89
C TYR A 476 -5.05 -52.39 26.01
N SER A 477 -5.66 -51.39 26.62
CA SER A 477 -6.31 -50.26 25.93
C SER A 477 -6.01 -48.91 26.57
N THR A 478 -6.05 -47.86 25.76
CA THR A 478 -5.98 -46.45 26.19
C THR A 478 -6.68 -45.54 25.16
N SER A 479 -6.91 -44.29 25.51
CA SER A 479 -7.35 -43.21 24.62
C SER A 479 -6.69 -41.90 25.01
N THR A 480 -6.62 -40.98 24.05
CA THR A 480 -6.34 -39.57 24.24
C THR A 480 -7.21 -38.72 23.32
N THR A 481 -7.28 -37.43 23.58
CA THR A 481 -7.88 -36.42 22.70
C THR A 481 -6.81 -35.51 22.13
N ASP A 482 -7.03 -35.10 20.89
CA ASP A 482 -6.31 -34.02 20.22
C ASP A 482 -7.13 -32.73 20.28
N ALA A 483 -6.48 -31.59 20.50
CA ALA A 483 -7.13 -30.29 20.68
C ALA A 483 -7.65 -29.70 19.36
N ASP A 484 -6.99 -30.00 18.25
CA ASP A 484 -7.36 -29.56 16.91
C ASP A 484 -8.37 -30.55 16.26
N GLY A 485 -8.60 -31.68 16.93
CA GLY A 485 -9.52 -32.75 16.50
C GLY A 485 -8.86 -33.81 15.62
N ASP A 486 -7.53 -33.76 15.50
CA ASP A 486 -6.74 -34.56 14.59
C ASP A 486 -6.77 -36.07 14.90
N GLN A 487 -6.36 -36.90 13.94
CA GLN A 487 -6.30 -38.34 14.16
C GLN A 487 -5.01 -38.75 14.87
N VAL A 488 -5.16 -39.61 15.89
CA VAL A 488 -4.08 -39.98 16.81
C VAL A 488 -3.55 -41.39 16.55
N LEU A 489 -2.23 -41.54 16.60
CA LEU A 489 -1.49 -42.80 16.58
C LEU A 489 -0.88 -43.06 17.95
N TYR A 490 -0.76 -44.33 18.36
CA TYR A 490 -0.27 -44.72 19.69
C TYR A 490 0.93 -45.66 19.60
N MET A 491 1.97 -45.39 20.39
CA MET A 491 3.14 -46.25 20.57
C MET A 491 3.20 -46.76 22.02
N TRP A 492 3.31 -48.08 22.17
CA TRP A 492 3.33 -48.77 23.45
C TRP A 492 4.75 -49.12 23.86
N ASP A 493 5.13 -48.79 25.09
CA ASP A 493 6.31 -49.32 25.79
C ASP A 493 5.83 -50.40 26.75
N TRP A 494 6.28 -51.64 26.56
CA TRP A 494 5.82 -52.79 27.34
C TRP A 494 6.63 -53.03 28.61
N GLY A 495 7.59 -52.15 28.91
CA GLY A 495 8.42 -52.20 30.13
C GLY A 495 9.47 -53.31 30.16
N ASP A 496 9.59 -54.11 29.09
CA ASP A 496 10.55 -55.22 28.94
C ASP A 496 11.69 -54.89 27.95
N GLY A 497 11.72 -53.67 27.42
CA GLY A 497 12.64 -53.22 26.37
C GLY A 497 12.05 -53.25 24.96
N ASN A 498 10.86 -53.83 24.77
CA ASN A 498 10.15 -53.83 23.48
C ASN A 498 9.14 -52.68 23.39
N PHE A 499 9.06 -52.10 22.20
CA PHE A 499 8.06 -51.10 21.83
C PHE A 499 7.17 -51.66 20.71
N SER A 500 5.92 -51.19 20.61
CA SER A 500 5.12 -51.39 19.40
C SER A 500 5.54 -50.43 18.29
N ASP A 501 5.17 -50.74 17.05
CA ASP A 501 5.02 -49.72 16.02
C ASP A 501 3.95 -48.68 16.43
N TRP A 502 3.88 -47.56 15.71
CA TRP A 502 2.79 -46.59 15.85
C TRP A 502 1.48 -47.19 15.31
N LEU A 503 0.54 -47.48 16.20
CA LEU A 503 -0.77 -48.06 15.88
C LEU A 503 -1.79 -46.94 15.62
N GLY A 504 -2.50 -47.01 14.49
CA GLY A 504 -3.51 -46.04 14.10
C GLY A 504 -3.55 -45.80 12.58
N PRO A 505 -4.06 -44.65 12.13
CA PRO A 505 -4.68 -43.59 12.92
C PRO A 505 -6.05 -43.99 13.52
N TYR A 506 -6.36 -43.43 14.69
CA TYR A 506 -7.67 -43.49 15.34
C TYR A 506 -8.24 -42.06 15.42
N GLY A 507 -9.56 -41.90 15.38
CA GLY A 507 -10.18 -40.59 15.65
C GLY A 507 -9.90 -40.10 17.07
N SER A 508 -9.76 -38.78 17.25
CA SER A 508 -9.61 -38.13 18.57
C SER A 508 -10.65 -38.67 19.58
N GLY A 509 -10.20 -39.05 20.77
CA GLY A 509 -11.02 -39.64 21.84
C GLY A 509 -11.35 -41.13 21.68
N LEU A 510 -11.07 -41.77 20.54
CA LEU A 510 -11.32 -43.20 20.35
C LEU A 510 -10.26 -44.08 21.03
N THR A 511 -10.71 -45.23 21.53
CA THR A 511 -9.87 -46.19 22.25
C THR A 511 -9.01 -47.02 21.30
N ALA A 512 -7.69 -46.92 21.44
CA ALA A 512 -6.74 -47.85 20.84
C ALA A 512 -6.53 -49.07 21.74
N SER A 513 -6.16 -50.20 21.15
CA SER A 513 -5.85 -51.42 21.90
C SER A 513 -4.69 -52.19 21.25
N ALA A 514 -3.82 -52.75 22.09
CA ALA A 514 -2.65 -53.51 21.67
C ALA A 514 -2.47 -54.73 22.58
N GLN A 515 -1.80 -55.77 22.06
CA GLN A 515 -1.58 -57.02 22.78
C GLN A 515 -0.09 -57.33 22.90
N HIS A 516 0.32 -57.88 24.05
CA HIS A 516 1.71 -58.26 24.30
C HIS A 516 1.81 -59.50 25.20
N SER A 517 2.98 -60.15 25.19
CA SER A 517 3.31 -61.30 26.04
C SER A 517 4.73 -61.18 26.57
N TRP A 518 4.92 -61.43 27.86
CA TRP A 518 6.22 -61.42 28.52
C TRP A 518 6.70 -62.85 28.74
N ASP A 519 7.82 -63.25 28.11
CA ASP A 519 8.39 -64.59 28.27
C ASP A 519 9.12 -64.79 29.60
N VAL A 520 9.59 -63.69 30.19
CA VAL A 520 10.31 -63.67 31.47
C VAL A 520 9.33 -63.36 32.62
N LYS A 521 9.61 -63.90 33.80
CA LYS A 521 8.86 -63.60 35.02
C LYS A 521 9.44 -62.35 35.68
N GLY A 522 8.58 -61.41 36.06
CA GLY A 522 8.99 -60.10 36.54
C GLY A 522 7.81 -59.14 36.72
N THR A 523 8.12 -57.88 36.99
CA THR A 523 7.15 -56.77 36.99
C THR A 523 7.57 -55.75 35.94
N TYR A 524 6.62 -55.35 35.11
CA TYR A 524 6.79 -54.49 33.95
C TYR A 524 5.92 -53.24 34.09
N SER A 525 6.38 -52.10 33.57
CA SER A 525 5.67 -50.83 33.63
C SER A 525 5.24 -50.40 32.22
N ILE A 526 3.99 -50.67 31.87
CA ILE A 526 3.44 -50.36 30.54
C ILE A 526 3.07 -48.87 30.48
N ARG A 527 3.49 -48.16 29.44
CA ARG A 527 3.10 -46.77 29.17
C ARG A 527 2.90 -46.54 27.68
N VAL A 528 2.14 -45.51 27.32
CA VAL A 528 1.79 -45.20 25.93
C VAL A 528 2.11 -43.74 25.62
N LYS A 529 2.61 -43.49 24.41
CA LYS A 529 2.76 -42.16 23.82
C LYS A 529 1.79 -42.03 22.64
N ALA A 530 1.24 -40.84 22.42
CA ALA A 530 0.45 -40.53 21.24
C ALA A 530 1.18 -39.54 20.34
N LYS A 531 0.77 -39.50 19.07
CA LYS A 531 1.08 -38.41 18.14
C LYS A 531 -0.07 -38.19 17.16
N ASP A 532 -0.19 -36.97 16.66
CA ASP A 532 -1.17 -36.60 15.63
C ASP A 532 -0.72 -37.01 14.21
N THR A 533 -1.53 -36.63 13.22
CA THR A 533 -1.23 -36.81 11.80
C THR A 533 -0.15 -35.88 11.25
N ALA A 534 0.14 -34.75 11.90
CA ALA A 534 1.28 -33.86 11.63
C ALA A 534 2.61 -34.33 12.27
N SER A 535 2.57 -35.41 13.06
CA SER A 535 3.67 -35.99 13.84
C SER A 535 4.18 -35.19 15.05
N ALA A 536 3.38 -34.31 15.67
CA ALA A 536 3.71 -33.79 17.01
C ALA A 536 3.32 -34.82 18.09
N GLU A 537 4.18 -34.98 19.10
CA GLU A 537 4.08 -36.11 20.06
C GLU A 537 3.70 -35.67 21.47
N SER A 538 2.82 -36.44 22.12
CA SER A 538 2.37 -36.22 23.50
C SER A 538 3.47 -36.50 24.54
N ASN A 539 3.21 -36.18 25.81
CA ASN A 539 3.94 -36.83 26.91
C ASN A 539 3.56 -38.32 27.01
N TRP A 540 4.44 -39.13 27.60
CA TRP A 540 4.13 -40.53 27.95
C TRP A 540 3.03 -40.58 29.02
N SER A 541 2.10 -41.53 28.91
CA SER A 541 1.09 -41.82 29.94
C SER A 541 1.73 -42.15 31.29
N GLU A 542 0.95 -41.99 32.36
CA GLU A 542 1.24 -42.66 33.63
C GLU A 542 1.40 -44.18 33.41
N PRO A 543 2.32 -44.86 34.12
CA PRO A 543 2.60 -46.27 33.90
C PRO A 543 1.56 -47.19 34.58
N LEU A 544 1.25 -48.32 33.94
CA LEU A 544 0.53 -49.46 34.51
C LEU A 544 1.52 -50.57 34.88
N ALA A 545 1.62 -50.89 36.17
CA ALA A 545 2.42 -52.02 36.64
C ALA A 545 1.71 -53.36 36.37
N VAL A 546 2.43 -54.31 35.77
CA VAL A 546 1.96 -55.66 35.43
C VAL A 546 2.96 -56.71 35.91
N THR A 547 2.50 -57.72 36.66
CA THR A 547 3.39 -58.74 37.27
C THR A 547 3.11 -60.16 36.76
N MET A 548 4.16 -60.81 36.28
CA MET A 548 4.21 -62.23 35.91
C MET A 548 4.97 -63.01 37.00
N PRO A 549 4.29 -63.47 38.08
CA PRO A 549 4.96 -63.95 39.29
C PRO A 549 5.72 -65.26 39.12
N CYS A 550 6.81 -65.40 39.88
CA CYS A 550 7.42 -66.68 40.19
C CYS A 550 6.59 -67.43 41.23
N ASP A 551 6.04 -68.58 40.83
CA ASP A 551 5.40 -69.52 41.76
C ASP A 551 6.47 -70.17 42.67
N PHE A 552 6.69 -69.56 43.83
CA PHE A 552 7.62 -70.02 44.85
C PHE A 552 7.11 -71.25 45.65
N ALA A 553 5.84 -71.65 45.50
CA ALA A 553 5.24 -72.73 46.29
C ALA A 553 5.92 -74.09 46.05
N ASN A 554 6.44 -74.32 44.84
CA ASN A 554 7.11 -75.57 44.47
C ASN A 554 8.59 -75.65 44.90
N LEU A 555 9.22 -74.53 45.24
CA LEU A 555 10.63 -74.48 45.67
C LEU A 555 10.81 -74.89 47.14
N VAL A 556 9.89 -74.48 48.02
CA VAL A 556 9.92 -74.86 49.45
C VAL A 556 9.75 -76.37 49.62
N TYR A 557 8.76 -76.96 48.93
CA TYR A 557 8.54 -78.41 48.90
C TYR A 557 9.72 -79.23 48.34
N PHE A 558 10.56 -78.62 47.48
CA PHE A 558 11.76 -79.25 46.97
C PHE A 558 12.89 -79.25 48.02
N PHE A 559 13.10 -78.13 48.72
CA PHE A 559 14.13 -78.03 49.76
C PHE A 559 13.83 -78.89 50.99
N GLU A 560 12.59 -78.91 51.50
CA GLU A 560 12.21 -79.74 52.66
C GLU A 560 12.46 -81.24 52.37
N ARG A 561 12.16 -81.72 51.16
CA ARG A 561 12.44 -83.11 50.75
C ARG A 561 13.90 -83.39 50.38
N PHE A 562 14.71 -82.35 50.18
CA PHE A 562 16.14 -82.47 49.90
C PHE A 562 16.94 -82.62 51.20
N GLU A 563 16.58 -81.87 52.25
CA GLU A 563 17.16 -82.00 53.61
C GLU A 563 16.97 -83.41 54.18
N GLU A 564 15.76 -83.99 54.12
CA GLU A 564 15.49 -85.35 54.62
C GLU A 564 16.32 -86.44 53.93
N ARG A 565 16.77 -86.20 52.67
CA ARG A 565 17.32 -87.24 51.80
C ARG A 565 18.83 -87.16 51.61
N PHE A 566 19.44 -86.00 51.81
CA PHE A 566 20.88 -85.77 51.65
C PHE A 566 21.50 -84.82 52.71
N PRO A 567 21.42 -85.15 54.02
CA PRO A 567 21.86 -84.26 55.10
C PRO A 567 23.35 -83.86 55.01
N THR A 568 24.20 -84.70 54.41
CA THR A 568 25.63 -84.41 54.23
C THR A 568 25.91 -83.40 53.11
N ILE A 569 25.00 -83.24 52.14
CA ILE A 569 25.14 -82.25 51.05
C ILE A 569 24.72 -80.86 51.56
N TYR A 570 23.74 -80.80 52.46
CA TYR A 570 23.31 -79.55 53.08
C TYR A 570 24.45 -78.84 53.84
N LEU A 571 25.19 -79.59 54.68
CA LEU A 571 26.35 -79.06 55.41
C LEU A 571 27.45 -78.54 54.47
N PHE A 572 27.66 -79.21 53.33
CA PHE A 572 28.63 -78.77 52.32
C PHE A 572 28.19 -77.50 51.59
N LEU A 573 26.88 -77.30 51.41
CA LEU A 573 26.33 -76.06 50.82
C LEU A 573 26.36 -74.89 51.81
N GLN A 574 26.11 -75.10 53.11
CA GLN A 574 26.34 -74.07 54.14
C GLN A 574 27.81 -73.61 54.16
N GLU A 575 28.77 -74.54 54.13
CA GLU A 575 30.20 -74.21 54.13
C GLU A 575 30.64 -73.44 52.87
N ILE A 576 29.88 -73.55 51.77
CA ILE A 576 30.06 -72.74 50.56
C ILE A 576 29.43 -71.35 50.72
N PHE A 577 28.20 -71.24 51.23
CA PHE A 577 27.52 -69.95 51.42
C PHE A 577 28.25 -69.05 52.44
N ASP A 578 28.80 -69.61 53.52
CA ASP A 578 29.59 -68.85 54.50
C ASP A 578 30.92 -68.32 53.90
N ARG A 579 31.49 -69.00 52.90
CA ARG A 579 32.70 -68.54 52.18
C ARG A 579 32.41 -67.46 51.13
N PHE A 580 31.15 -67.24 50.75
CA PHE A 580 30.73 -66.17 49.85
C PHE A 580 30.13 -64.95 50.60
N SER A 581 30.18 -64.95 51.94
CA SER A 581 29.54 -63.94 52.81
C SER A 581 30.52 -63.12 53.66
N ASN A 582 31.80 -63.04 53.27
CA ASN A 582 32.81 -62.09 53.79
C ASN A 582 33.48 -61.35 52.63
#